data_AF-A0A496L1M9-F1
#
_entry.id   AF-A0A496L1M9-F1
#
_cell.length_a   1.000
_cell.length_b   1.000
_cell.length_c   1.000
_cell.angle_alpha   90.00
_cell.angle_beta   90.00
_cell.angle_gamma   90.00
#
_symmetry.space_group_name_H-M   'P 1'
#
loop_
_entity.id
_entity.type
_entity.pdbx_description
1 polymer ?
#
loop_
_entity_poly.entity_id
_entity_poly.type
_entity_poly.pdbx_seq_one_letter_code
_entity_poly.pdbx_strand_id
1 'polypeptide(L)'
;MKSINFIFLVHESPILKHYPFFNIGEDHYYFDYDALESTIRDNIEKCYLPANRLILDMIKNSNGKFKASFAITGLALEVFEKFAPEVLDSFIELARTGNVEFLATPYSYSLASVFDGEEFKNQVLGQTQKIEQLFGHKPKVFFNSAMIYSDEIGERISEMGFRAVVVENAKHIMGGKSPHYVYNHPYIPKLKLLIRDTKLSDDINYRFSQCNWSEFPLTAEKFMDNIYKSSDKERVFNI
;
A
#
# COMPACT_ATOMS: atom_id res chain seq x y z
N MET A 1 -17.19 16.43 8.86
CA MET A 1 -16.32 16.37 7.68
C MET A 1 -15.91 14.92 7.47
N LYS A 2 -16.12 14.39 6.27
CA LYS A 2 -15.69 13.04 5.88
C LYS A 2 -14.24 13.10 5.39
N SER A 3 -13.45 12.10 5.74
CA SER A 3 -12.04 11.96 5.38
C SER A 3 -11.89 10.75 4.47
N ILE A 4 -11.30 10.97 3.30
CA ILE A 4 -11.03 9.93 2.31
C ILE A 4 -9.53 9.70 2.30
N ASN A 5 -9.11 8.45 2.45
CA ASN A 5 -7.72 8.04 2.49
C ASN A 5 -7.49 7.02 1.37
N PHE A 6 -6.90 7.46 0.26
CA PHE A 6 -6.44 6.57 -0.79
C PHE A 6 -5.10 5.96 -0.40
N ILE A 7 -5.03 4.63 -0.38
CA ILE A 7 -3.83 3.86 -0.02
C ILE A 7 -3.39 3.03 -1.23
N PHE A 8 -2.29 3.44 -1.85
CA PHE A 8 -1.72 2.75 -3.00
C PHE A 8 -0.68 1.74 -2.56
N LEU A 9 -0.87 0.47 -2.92
CA LEU A 9 0.17 -0.55 -2.78
C LEU A 9 1.09 -0.50 -4.00
N VAL A 10 2.39 -0.34 -3.77
CA VAL A 10 3.43 -0.36 -4.79
C VAL A 10 4.36 -1.53 -4.51
N HIS A 11 4.26 -2.54 -5.38
CA HIS A 11 5.03 -3.77 -5.28
C HIS A 11 5.58 -4.16 -6.64
N GLU A 12 6.88 -4.44 -6.67
CA GLU A 12 7.58 -5.08 -7.78
C GLU A 12 8.36 -6.24 -7.19
N SER A 13 8.40 -7.35 -7.91
CA SER A 13 9.13 -8.54 -7.52
C SER A 13 10.27 -8.83 -8.50
N PRO A 14 11.42 -9.33 -8.03
CA PRO A 14 12.48 -9.76 -8.92
C PRO A 14 11.99 -10.89 -9.82
N ILE A 15 12.38 -10.87 -11.10
CA ILE A 15 12.12 -11.98 -12.01
C ILE A 15 13.24 -13.00 -11.85
N LEU A 16 12.87 -14.26 -11.56
CA LEU A 16 13.83 -15.36 -11.52
C LEU A 16 14.14 -15.81 -12.95
N LYS A 17 15.43 -16.05 -13.23
CA LYS A 17 15.82 -16.64 -14.50
C LYS A 17 15.43 -18.11 -14.55
N HIS A 18 15.30 -18.67 -15.76
CA HIS A 18 15.21 -20.11 -15.90
C HIS A 18 16.49 -20.76 -15.36
N TYR A 19 16.35 -21.54 -14.30
CA TYR A 19 17.48 -22.12 -13.57
C TYR A 19 17.40 -23.66 -13.62
N PRO A 20 18.05 -24.31 -14.59
CA PRO A 20 18.04 -25.76 -14.71
C PRO A 20 18.91 -26.40 -13.62
N PHE A 21 18.64 -27.68 -13.31
CA PHE A 21 19.37 -28.39 -12.25
C PHE A 21 20.88 -28.49 -12.50
N PHE A 22 21.31 -28.45 -13.76
CA PHE A 22 22.73 -28.44 -14.14
C PHE A 22 23.49 -27.19 -13.66
N ASN A 23 22.78 -26.11 -13.36
CA ASN A 23 23.39 -24.86 -12.90
C ASN A 23 23.61 -24.83 -11.38
N ILE A 24 23.07 -25.80 -10.63
CA ILE A 24 23.21 -25.86 -9.16
C ILE A 24 24.69 -26.01 -8.79
N GLY A 25 25.22 -25.02 -8.06
CA GLY A 25 26.61 -24.98 -7.61
C GLY A 25 27.59 -24.33 -8.59
N GLU A 26 27.18 -24.10 -9.84
CA GLU A 26 28.00 -23.46 -10.88
C GLU A 26 27.64 -21.99 -11.10
N ASP A 27 26.35 -21.67 -11.02
CA ASP A 27 25.82 -20.36 -11.38
C ASP A 27 25.06 -19.74 -10.19
N HIS A 28 25.59 -18.67 -9.63
CA HIS A 28 25.01 -18.00 -8.45
C HIS A 28 24.14 -16.79 -8.79
N TYR A 29 23.84 -16.58 -10.08
CA TYR A 29 23.06 -15.43 -10.52
C TYR A 29 21.61 -15.86 -10.76
N TYR A 30 20.70 -15.64 -9.80
CA TYR A 30 19.35 -16.22 -9.88
C TYR A 30 18.30 -15.36 -10.59
N PHE A 31 18.62 -14.10 -10.87
CA PHE A 31 17.67 -13.12 -11.38
C PHE A 31 17.86 -12.82 -12.86
N ASP A 32 16.74 -12.63 -13.54
CA ASP A 32 16.68 -12.14 -14.91
C ASP A 32 16.47 -10.62 -14.90
N TYR A 33 17.59 -9.89 -14.86
CA TYR A 33 17.55 -8.43 -14.81
C TYR A 33 17.11 -7.80 -16.13
N ASP A 34 17.36 -8.46 -17.26
CA ASP A 34 16.94 -7.96 -18.58
C ASP A 34 15.41 -8.04 -18.71
N ALA A 35 14.81 -9.16 -18.29
CA ALA A 35 13.36 -9.30 -18.24
C ALA A 35 12.72 -8.32 -17.25
N LEU A 36 13.36 -8.10 -16.09
CA LEU A 36 12.87 -7.15 -15.10
C LEU A 36 12.91 -5.72 -15.62
N GLU A 37 14.03 -5.30 -16.20
CA GLU A 37 14.20 -3.97 -16.80
C GLU A 37 13.19 -3.73 -17.94
N SER A 38 12.99 -4.72 -18.81
CA SER A 38 11.99 -4.63 -19.87
C SER A 38 10.57 -4.52 -19.32
N THR A 39 10.25 -5.23 -18.23
CA THR A 39 8.91 -5.22 -17.62
C THR A 39 8.62 -3.90 -16.94
N ILE A 40 9.58 -3.38 -16.18
CA ILE A 40 9.36 -2.17 -15.40
C ILE A 40 9.26 -0.92 -16.28
N ARG A 41 9.93 -0.88 -17.44
CA ARG A 41 9.87 0.28 -18.34
C ARG A 41 8.43 0.66 -18.73
N ASP A 42 7.60 -0.34 -18.99
CA ASP A 42 6.18 -0.13 -19.27
C ASP A 42 5.42 0.42 -18.06
N ASN A 43 5.71 -0.07 -16.85
CA ASN A 43 5.09 0.40 -15.61
C ASN A 43 5.50 1.85 -15.27
N ILE A 44 6.76 2.24 -15.56
CA ILE A 44 7.25 3.61 -15.37
C ILE A 44 6.41 4.60 -16.18
N GLU A 45 6.24 4.33 -17.48
CA GLU A 45 5.58 5.24 -18.42
C GLU A 45 4.06 5.27 -18.27
N LYS A 46 3.43 4.12 -17.94
CA LYS A 46 1.98 3.97 -17.94
C LYS A 46 1.34 4.07 -16.55
N CYS A 47 2.12 3.85 -15.49
CA CYS A 47 1.61 3.78 -14.12
C CYS A 47 2.29 4.80 -13.20
N TYR A 48 3.57 4.60 -12.87
CA TYR A 48 4.19 5.29 -11.74
C TYR A 48 4.38 6.79 -11.97
N LEU A 49 5.06 7.20 -13.07
CA LEU A 49 5.31 8.61 -13.33
C LEU A 49 4.02 9.41 -13.60
N PRO A 50 3.06 8.91 -14.42
CA PRO A 50 1.80 9.61 -14.60
C PRO A 50 0.99 9.75 -13.31
N ALA A 51 0.90 8.69 -12.50
CA ALA A 51 0.16 8.72 -11.25
C ALA A 51 0.79 9.68 -10.23
N ASN A 52 2.11 9.62 -10.05
CA ASN A 52 2.81 10.50 -9.11
C ASN A 52 2.72 11.96 -9.54
N ARG A 53 2.83 12.26 -10.84
CA ARG A 53 2.61 13.61 -11.38
C ARG A 53 1.19 14.11 -11.12
N LEU A 54 0.18 13.29 -11.38
CA LEU A 54 -1.21 13.65 -11.13
C LEU A 54 -1.45 13.94 -9.63
N ILE A 55 -0.95 13.09 -8.74
CA ILE A 55 -1.06 13.28 -7.30
C ILE A 55 -0.37 14.57 -6.86
N LEU A 56 0.83 14.85 -7.39
CA LEU A 56 1.55 16.09 -7.11
C LEU A 56 0.76 17.33 -7.58
N ASP A 57 0.17 17.28 -8.76
CA ASP A 57 -0.66 18.35 -9.30
C ASP A 57 -1.92 18.55 -8.45
N MET A 58 -2.57 17.47 -8.01
CA MET A 58 -3.72 17.54 -7.09
C MET A 58 -3.33 18.17 -5.74
N ILE A 59 -2.17 17.83 -5.19
CA ILE A 59 -1.64 18.44 -3.97
C ILE A 59 -1.42 19.95 -4.16
N LYS A 60 -0.76 20.34 -5.25
CA LYS A 60 -0.48 21.76 -5.57
C LYS A 60 -1.78 22.56 -5.79
N ASN A 61 -2.68 22.05 -6.63
CA ASN A 61 -3.93 22.72 -6.99
C ASN A 61 -4.92 22.83 -5.82
N SER A 62 -4.84 21.88 -4.87
CA SER A 62 -5.65 21.92 -3.66
C SER A 62 -5.01 22.71 -2.51
N ASN A 63 -3.84 23.32 -2.73
CA ASN A 63 -3.03 24.00 -1.71
C ASN A 63 -2.78 23.11 -0.48
N GLY A 64 -2.38 21.85 -0.73
CA GLY A 64 -2.05 20.87 0.30
C GLY A 64 -3.25 20.22 1.01
N LYS A 65 -4.49 20.44 0.53
CA LYS A 65 -5.67 19.77 1.10
C LYS A 65 -5.79 18.31 0.67
N PHE A 66 -5.38 17.99 -0.55
CA PHE A 66 -5.31 16.61 -1.04
C PHE A 66 -4.15 15.88 -0.36
N LYS A 67 -4.41 14.65 0.10
CA LYS A 67 -3.43 13.78 0.74
C LYS A 67 -3.59 12.35 0.24
N ALA A 68 -2.51 11.60 0.23
CA ALA A 68 -2.50 10.20 -0.17
C ALA A 68 -1.52 9.39 0.67
N SER A 69 -1.71 8.08 0.65
CA SER A 69 -0.90 7.11 1.38
C SER A 69 -0.29 6.11 0.40
N PHE A 70 0.96 5.70 0.61
CA PHE A 70 1.60 4.64 -0.17
C PHE A 70 2.18 3.56 0.74
N ALA A 71 1.88 2.30 0.44
CA ALA A 71 2.60 1.16 0.97
C ALA A 71 3.58 0.68 -0.10
N ILE A 72 4.86 1.06 0.01
CA ILE A 72 5.90 0.66 -0.95
C ILE A 72 6.75 -0.44 -0.34
N THR A 73 6.78 -1.59 -1.00
CA THR A 73 7.56 -2.75 -0.52
C THR A 73 9.06 -2.49 -0.66
N GLY A 74 9.88 -3.13 0.18
CA GLY A 74 11.33 -3.00 0.12
C GLY A 74 11.89 -3.47 -1.23
N LEU A 75 11.36 -4.56 -1.77
CA LEU A 75 11.72 -5.03 -3.12
C LEU A 75 11.41 -4.00 -4.21
N ALA A 76 10.26 -3.32 -4.15
CA ALA A 76 9.96 -2.27 -5.12
C ALA A 76 10.96 -1.10 -5.04
N LEU A 77 11.38 -0.72 -3.83
CA LEU A 77 12.39 0.32 -3.64
C LEU A 77 13.74 -0.09 -4.24
N GLU A 78 14.18 -1.33 -4.04
CA GLU A 78 15.43 -1.83 -4.66
C GLU A 78 15.36 -1.85 -6.18
N VAL A 79 14.21 -2.26 -6.71
CA VAL A 79 13.97 -2.25 -8.15
C VAL A 79 14.03 -0.82 -8.70
N PHE A 80 13.40 0.16 -8.03
CA PHE A 80 13.46 1.55 -8.46
C PHE A 80 14.87 2.14 -8.35
N GLU A 81 15.60 1.87 -7.28
CA GLU A 81 17.00 2.34 -7.13
C GLU A 81 17.90 1.86 -8.27
N LYS A 82 17.67 0.63 -8.77
CA LYS A 82 18.52 0.01 -9.78
C LYS A 82 18.07 0.31 -11.21
N PHE A 83 16.77 0.31 -11.47
CA PHE A 83 16.22 0.29 -12.83
C PHE A 83 15.29 1.47 -13.15
N ALA A 84 14.83 2.22 -12.15
CA ALA A 84 13.87 3.32 -12.35
C ALA A 84 14.12 4.47 -11.35
N PRO A 85 15.33 5.06 -11.30
CA PRO A 85 15.66 6.11 -10.35
C PRO A 85 14.72 7.33 -10.48
N GLU A 86 14.22 7.61 -11.67
CA GLU A 86 13.23 8.67 -11.92
C GLU A 86 11.88 8.42 -11.22
N VAL A 87 11.48 7.16 -11.03
CA VAL A 87 10.29 6.81 -10.24
C VAL A 87 10.55 7.07 -8.77
N LEU A 88 11.71 6.65 -8.26
CA LEU A 88 12.10 6.93 -6.88
C LEU A 88 12.16 8.44 -6.60
N ASP A 89 12.77 9.21 -7.50
CA ASP A 89 12.84 10.68 -7.41
C ASP A 89 11.43 11.30 -7.36
N SER A 90 10.48 10.77 -8.14
CA SER A 90 9.10 11.26 -8.09
C SER A 90 8.40 10.98 -6.75
N PHE A 91 8.70 9.86 -6.08
CA PHE A 91 8.24 9.60 -4.72
C PHE A 91 8.93 10.51 -3.69
N ILE A 92 10.21 10.80 -3.86
CA ILE A 92 10.93 11.77 -3.02
C ILE A 92 10.32 13.17 -3.19
N GLU A 93 9.94 13.57 -4.41
CA GLU A 93 9.24 14.83 -4.65
C GLU A 93 7.89 14.87 -3.92
N LEU A 94 7.11 13.79 -4.00
CA LEU A 94 5.86 13.65 -3.25
C LEU A 94 6.08 13.73 -1.73
N ALA A 95 7.12 13.08 -1.20
CA ALA A 95 7.48 13.13 0.21
C ALA A 95 7.75 14.57 0.67
N ARG A 96 8.52 15.34 -0.11
CA ARG A 96 8.87 16.74 0.18
C ARG A 96 7.66 17.66 0.29
N THR A 97 6.51 17.29 -0.27
CA THR A 97 5.27 18.08 -0.11
C THR A 97 4.71 18.05 1.31
N GLY A 98 5.07 17.04 2.12
CA GLY A 98 4.48 16.80 3.45
C GLY A 98 3.01 16.36 3.42
N ASN A 99 2.44 16.09 2.24
CA ASN A 99 1.03 15.72 2.06
C ASN A 99 0.85 14.24 1.68
N VAL A 100 1.93 13.48 1.62
CA VAL A 100 1.93 12.04 1.36
C VAL A 100 2.50 11.29 2.57
N GLU A 101 1.84 10.20 2.98
CA GLU A 101 2.33 9.30 4.02
C GLU A 101 2.84 7.99 3.42
N PHE A 102 4.01 7.53 3.86
CA PHE A 102 4.55 6.22 3.51
C PHE A 102 4.33 5.24 4.66
N LEU A 103 3.64 4.14 4.37
CA LEU A 103 3.25 3.11 5.32
C LEU A 103 4.34 2.05 5.39
N ALA A 104 4.49 1.46 6.58
CA ALA A 104 5.36 0.30 6.73
C ALA A 104 4.65 -0.95 6.21
N THR A 105 5.43 -1.85 5.61
CA THR A 105 4.95 -3.14 5.08
C THR A 105 6.12 -4.13 5.11
N PRO A 106 5.91 -5.47 5.12
CA PRO A 106 7.02 -6.41 5.05
C PRO A 106 7.91 -6.16 3.82
N TYR A 107 9.22 -6.16 4.00
CA TYR A 107 10.22 -5.87 2.95
C TYR A 107 9.94 -6.59 1.63
N SER A 108 9.67 -7.89 1.71
CA SER A 108 9.47 -8.75 0.54
C SER A 108 8.00 -8.97 0.20
N TYR A 109 7.09 -8.20 0.82
CA TYR A 109 5.64 -8.41 0.76
C TYR A 109 5.21 -9.86 1.10
N SER A 110 5.99 -10.51 1.97
CA SER A 110 5.84 -11.92 2.30
C SER A 110 4.69 -12.17 3.29
N LEU A 111 4.32 -13.44 3.47
CA LEU A 111 3.36 -13.86 4.50
C LEU A 111 4.00 -14.13 5.87
N ALA A 112 5.19 -13.57 6.15
CA ALA A 112 5.94 -13.84 7.38
C ALA A 112 5.11 -13.57 8.65
N SER A 113 4.21 -12.57 8.64
CA SER A 113 3.32 -12.27 9.78
C SER A 113 2.50 -13.47 10.28
N VAL A 114 2.20 -14.43 9.39
CA VAL A 114 1.45 -15.65 9.69
C VAL A 114 2.34 -16.78 10.20
N PHE A 115 3.53 -16.93 9.62
CA PHE A 115 4.34 -18.15 9.78
C PHE A 115 5.56 -17.98 10.69
N ASP A 116 6.16 -16.78 10.73
CA ASP A 116 7.41 -16.52 11.43
C ASP A 116 7.46 -15.07 11.94
N GLY A 117 7.30 -14.91 13.25
CA GLY A 117 7.28 -13.61 13.92
C GLY A 117 8.63 -12.87 13.89
N GLU A 118 9.75 -13.59 13.93
CA GLU A 118 11.08 -12.98 13.90
C GLU A 118 11.41 -12.51 12.48
N GLU A 119 11.13 -13.33 11.48
CA GLU A 119 11.29 -12.94 10.07
C GLU A 119 10.36 -11.77 9.72
N PHE A 120 9.12 -11.78 10.21
CA PHE A 120 8.20 -10.66 10.06
C PHE A 120 8.79 -9.36 10.62
N LYS A 121 9.31 -9.40 11.84
CA LYS A 121 9.92 -8.25 12.49
C LYS A 121 11.16 -7.76 11.73
N ASN A 122 12.03 -8.66 11.28
CA ASN A 122 13.21 -8.32 10.49
C ASN A 122 12.84 -7.62 9.19
N GLN A 123 11.88 -8.16 8.44
CA GLN A 123 11.39 -7.54 7.21
C GLN A 123 10.79 -6.15 7.46
N VAL A 124 9.96 -6.00 8.49
CA VAL A 124 9.32 -4.72 8.80
C VAL A 124 10.34 -3.66 9.22
N LEU A 125 11.31 -4.02 10.08
CA LEU A 125 12.35 -3.09 10.50
C LEU A 125 13.27 -2.67 9.34
N GLY A 126 13.68 -3.62 8.49
CA GLY A 126 14.47 -3.32 7.30
C GLY A 126 13.75 -2.37 6.34
N GLN A 127 12.44 -2.59 6.12
CA GLN A 127 11.66 -1.76 5.21
C GLN A 127 11.43 -0.36 5.80
N THR A 128 11.13 -0.29 7.10
CA THR A 128 10.98 0.96 7.85
C THR A 128 12.26 1.79 7.78
N GLN A 129 13.42 1.16 7.95
CA GLN A 129 14.72 1.82 7.83
C GLN A 129 14.96 2.36 6.42
N LYS A 130 14.64 1.56 5.39
CA LYS A 130 14.78 1.97 3.99
C LYS A 130 13.90 3.18 3.65
N ILE A 131 12.64 3.17 4.09
CA ILE A 131 11.72 4.31 3.95
C ILE A 131 12.27 5.56 4.64
N GLU A 132 12.78 5.44 5.88
CA GLU A 132 13.34 6.58 6.61
C GLU A 132 14.59 7.14 5.91
N GLN A 133 15.44 6.28 5.34
CA GLN A 133 16.62 6.69 4.58
C GLN A 133 16.27 7.43 3.29
N LEU A 134 15.30 6.92 2.52
CA LEU A 134 14.93 7.48 1.21
C LEU A 134 14.05 8.72 1.33
N PHE A 135 13.08 8.71 2.24
CA PHE A 135 12.03 9.73 2.31
C PHE A 135 12.14 10.63 3.54
N GLY A 136 13.04 10.35 4.49
CA GLY A 136 13.21 11.15 5.71
C GLY A 136 12.05 11.06 6.70
N HIS A 137 11.17 10.06 6.51
CA HIS A 137 9.97 9.87 7.32
C HIS A 137 9.97 8.47 7.93
N LYS A 138 9.77 8.39 9.24
CA LYS A 138 9.54 7.11 9.93
C LYS A 138 8.05 6.74 9.86
N PRO A 139 7.69 5.61 9.22
CA PRO A 139 6.31 5.15 9.16
C PRO A 139 5.65 4.99 10.53
N LYS A 140 4.36 5.32 10.62
CA LYS A 140 3.55 5.20 11.85
C LYS A 140 2.35 4.29 11.70
N VAL A 141 1.96 4.01 10.46
CA VAL A 141 0.84 3.15 10.07
C VAL A 141 1.40 1.95 9.32
N PHE A 142 0.83 0.78 9.61
CA PHE A 142 1.22 -0.49 9.02
C PHE A 142 0.22 -0.97 7.98
N PHE A 143 0.71 -1.48 6.85
CA PHE A 143 -0.05 -2.12 5.79
C PHE A 143 0.54 -3.53 5.60
N ASN A 144 -0.08 -4.53 6.23
CA ASN A 144 0.41 -5.91 6.15
C ASN A 144 0.17 -6.50 4.76
N SER A 145 0.95 -7.51 4.39
CA SER A 145 0.76 -8.27 3.15
C SER A 145 -0.68 -8.79 3.06
N ALA A 146 -1.34 -8.47 1.94
CA ALA A 146 -2.75 -8.77 1.70
C ALA A 146 -3.71 -8.27 2.80
N MET A 147 -3.29 -7.29 3.61
CA MET A 147 -4.02 -6.75 4.78
C MET A 147 -4.46 -7.84 5.77
N ILE A 148 -3.69 -8.94 5.86
CA ILE A 148 -3.95 -10.02 6.80
C ILE A 148 -3.81 -9.49 8.23
N TYR A 149 -4.77 -9.85 9.08
CA TYR A 149 -4.80 -9.40 10.47
C TYR A 149 -5.37 -10.50 11.38
N SER A 150 -4.74 -10.64 12.53
CA SER A 150 -5.28 -11.29 13.74
C SER A 150 -4.88 -10.42 14.93
N ASP A 151 -5.47 -10.65 16.10
CA ASP A 151 -5.07 -9.90 17.30
C ASP A 151 -3.59 -10.15 17.64
N GLU A 152 -3.07 -11.37 17.45
CA GLU A 152 -1.64 -11.67 17.66
C GLU A 152 -0.73 -10.90 16.68
N ILE A 153 -1.15 -10.75 15.41
CA ILE A 153 -0.42 -9.92 14.44
C ILE A 153 -0.47 -8.44 14.88
N GLY A 154 -1.62 -7.97 15.37
CA GLY A 154 -1.80 -6.64 15.92
C GLY A 154 -0.89 -6.34 17.11
N GLU A 155 -0.74 -7.31 18.03
CA GLU A 155 0.19 -7.21 19.16
C GLU A 155 1.63 -6.98 18.69
N ARG A 156 2.13 -7.83 17.78
CA ARG A 156 3.49 -7.68 17.20
C ARG A 156 3.69 -6.34 16.50
N ILE A 157 2.69 -5.89 15.73
CA ILE A 157 2.71 -4.57 15.07
C ILE A 157 2.80 -3.46 16.13
N SER A 158 2.03 -3.55 17.21
CA SER A 158 2.08 -2.56 18.29
C SER A 158 3.42 -2.57 19.03
N GLU A 159 4.03 -3.74 19.26
CA GLU A 159 5.34 -3.88 19.90
C GLU A 159 6.46 -3.21 19.07
N MET A 160 6.33 -3.21 17.74
CA MET A 160 7.22 -2.48 16.84
C MET A 160 6.97 -0.96 16.85
N GLY A 161 5.96 -0.47 17.57
CA GLY A 161 5.69 0.95 17.79
C GLY A 161 4.72 1.61 16.80
N PHE A 162 4.07 0.84 15.94
CA PHE A 162 3.05 1.35 15.03
C PHE A 162 1.77 1.73 15.79
N ARG A 163 1.08 2.76 15.30
CA ARG A 163 -0.12 3.34 15.95
C ARG A 163 -1.42 2.93 15.27
N ALA A 164 -1.34 2.50 14.03
CA ALA A 164 -2.49 2.04 13.27
C ALA A 164 -2.08 0.93 12.29
N VAL A 165 -3.04 0.08 11.94
CA VAL A 165 -2.90 -0.92 10.89
C VAL A 165 -4.12 -0.87 9.97
N VAL A 166 -3.87 -1.02 8.67
CA VAL A 166 -4.90 -1.17 7.64
C VAL A 166 -5.28 -2.64 7.54
N VAL A 167 -6.57 -2.93 7.60
CA VAL A 167 -7.11 -4.29 7.68
C VAL A 167 -8.20 -4.49 6.64
N GLU A 168 -8.24 -5.68 6.03
CA GLU A 168 -9.29 -6.06 5.08
C GLU A 168 -10.67 -6.10 5.77
N ASN A 169 -11.73 -5.74 5.06
CA ASN A 169 -13.09 -5.84 5.58
C ASN A 169 -13.61 -7.27 5.45
N ALA A 170 -13.24 -8.10 6.42
CA ALA A 170 -13.78 -9.43 6.60
C ALA A 170 -15.24 -9.35 7.10
N LYS A 171 -16.21 -9.31 6.17
CA LYS A 171 -17.66 -9.17 6.49
C LYS A 171 -18.16 -10.16 7.55
N HIS A 172 -17.67 -11.40 7.53
CA HIS A 172 -18.06 -12.43 8.50
C HIS A 172 -17.56 -12.15 9.92
N ILE A 173 -16.46 -11.39 10.07
CA ILE A 173 -15.93 -10.92 11.36
C ILE A 173 -16.60 -9.61 11.77
N MET A 174 -16.78 -8.69 10.82
CA MET A 174 -17.36 -7.36 11.05
C MET A 174 -18.86 -7.42 11.36
N GLY A 175 -19.58 -8.42 10.85
CA GLY A 175 -21.03 -8.54 11.02
C GLY A 175 -21.74 -7.32 10.43
N GLY A 176 -22.51 -6.61 11.24
CA GLY A 176 -23.20 -5.36 10.85
C GLY A 176 -22.38 -4.08 11.04
N LYS A 177 -21.10 -4.18 11.42
CA LYS A 177 -20.23 -3.02 11.66
C LYS A 177 -19.81 -2.37 10.33
N SER A 178 -19.80 -1.04 10.28
CA SER A 178 -19.35 -0.30 9.10
C SER A 178 -17.82 -0.24 9.02
N PRO A 179 -17.21 -0.37 7.83
CA PRO A 179 -15.77 -0.15 7.66
C PRO A 179 -15.38 1.33 7.87
N HIS A 180 -16.34 2.25 7.94
CA HIS A 180 -16.08 3.69 7.97
C HIS A 180 -15.82 4.31 9.34
N TYR A 181 -15.59 3.44 10.33
CA TYR A 181 -15.21 3.81 11.69
C TYR A 181 -13.76 3.39 11.96
N VAL A 182 -13.11 4.10 12.88
CA VAL A 182 -11.82 3.68 13.41
C VAL A 182 -12.07 2.75 14.59
N TYR A 183 -11.62 1.51 14.46
CA TYR A 183 -11.68 0.53 15.54
C TYR A 183 -10.37 0.52 16.32
N ASN A 184 -10.36 -0.18 17.45
CA ASN A 184 -9.15 -0.39 18.24
C ASN A 184 -8.91 -1.89 18.36
N HIS A 185 -7.64 -2.27 18.48
CA HIS A 185 -7.27 -3.59 18.93
C HIS A 185 -7.97 -3.90 20.28
N PRO A 186 -8.51 -5.12 20.49
CA PRO A 186 -9.30 -5.44 21.67
C PRO A 186 -8.51 -5.29 22.98
N TYR A 187 -7.24 -5.69 22.98
CA TYR A 187 -6.37 -5.64 24.18
C TYR A 187 -5.40 -4.46 24.19
N ILE A 188 -5.24 -3.72 23.08
CA ILE A 188 -4.30 -2.61 22.95
C ILE A 188 -5.04 -1.39 22.39
N PRO A 189 -5.80 -0.65 23.21
CA PRO A 189 -6.67 0.44 22.74
C PRO A 189 -5.95 1.58 22.00
N LYS A 190 -4.62 1.65 22.12
CA LYS A 190 -3.77 2.60 21.41
C LYS A 190 -3.52 2.23 19.95
N LEU A 191 -3.57 0.94 19.58
CA LEU A 191 -3.46 0.49 18.20
C LEU A 191 -4.82 0.63 17.50
N LYS A 192 -4.87 1.47 16.46
CA LYS A 192 -6.07 1.71 15.66
C LYS A 192 -6.15 0.72 14.50
N LEU A 193 -7.36 0.27 14.20
CA LEU A 193 -7.65 -0.56 13.03
C LEU A 193 -8.43 0.29 12.03
N LEU A 194 -7.83 0.48 10.85
CA LEU A 194 -8.41 1.19 9.72
C LEU A 194 -8.93 0.15 8.74
N ILE A 195 -10.24 0.06 8.60
CA ILE A 195 -10.86 -0.97 7.77
C ILE A 195 -10.96 -0.47 6.33
N ARG A 196 -10.51 -1.28 5.38
CA ARG A 196 -10.67 -1.02 3.95
C ARG A 196 -12.15 -0.99 3.56
N ASP A 197 -12.57 -0.04 2.76
CA ASP A 197 -13.86 -0.09 2.10
C ASP A 197 -13.76 -0.96 0.84
N THR A 198 -13.96 -2.26 0.99
CA THR A 198 -13.88 -3.21 -0.13
C THR A 198 -14.80 -2.83 -1.30
N LYS A 199 -15.95 -2.18 -1.05
CA LYS A 199 -16.84 -1.79 -2.17
C LYS A 199 -16.15 -0.72 -3.01
N LEU A 200 -15.79 0.40 -2.39
CA LEU A 200 -15.18 1.53 -3.09
C LEU A 200 -13.81 1.17 -3.67
N SER A 201 -12.98 0.42 -2.92
CA SER A 201 -11.69 -0.03 -3.43
C SER A 201 -11.84 -0.95 -4.63
N ASP A 202 -12.76 -1.92 -4.62
CA ASP A 202 -12.93 -2.87 -5.73
C ASP A 202 -13.55 -2.22 -6.98
N ASP A 203 -14.37 -1.20 -6.79
CA ASP A 203 -14.94 -0.39 -7.87
C ASP A 203 -13.81 0.23 -8.73
N ILE A 204 -12.71 0.65 -8.08
CA ILE A 204 -11.50 1.14 -8.76
C ILE A 204 -10.60 -0.02 -9.22
N ASN A 205 -10.24 -0.93 -8.33
CA ASN A 205 -9.19 -1.93 -8.58
C ASN A 205 -9.59 -3.01 -9.58
N TYR A 206 -10.86 -3.42 -9.59
CA TYR A 206 -11.31 -4.57 -10.39
C TYR A 206 -12.40 -4.21 -11.41
N ARG A 207 -13.28 -3.24 -11.10
CA ARG A 207 -14.47 -2.95 -11.91
C ARG A 207 -14.34 -1.74 -12.83
N PHE A 208 -13.33 -0.90 -12.65
CA PHE A 208 -13.22 0.38 -13.37
C PHE A 208 -13.26 0.23 -14.90
N SER A 209 -12.67 -0.84 -15.43
CA SER A 209 -12.64 -1.17 -16.86
C SER A 209 -13.71 -2.17 -17.31
N GLN A 210 -14.63 -2.58 -16.42
CA GLN A 210 -15.67 -3.57 -16.74
C GLN A 210 -16.88 -2.88 -17.40
N CYS A 211 -16.89 -2.83 -18.74
CA CYS A 211 -17.96 -2.18 -19.50
C CYS A 211 -19.37 -2.78 -19.30
N ASN A 212 -19.47 -4.00 -18.76
CA ASN A 212 -20.73 -4.69 -18.47
C ASN A 212 -21.22 -4.49 -17.02
N TRP A 213 -20.45 -3.83 -16.17
CA TRP A 213 -20.86 -3.51 -14.81
C TRP A 213 -21.88 -2.36 -14.82
N SER A 214 -22.93 -2.45 -14.01
CA SER A 214 -24.06 -1.51 -14.00
C SER A 214 -23.65 -0.06 -13.73
N GLU A 215 -22.55 0.16 -13.02
CA GLU A 215 -22.06 1.50 -12.70
C GLU A 215 -21.09 2.05 -13.76
N PHE A 216 -20.73 1.28 -14.80
CA PHE A 216 -19.83 1.74 -15.85
C PHE A 216 -20.49 2.83 -16.74
N PRO A 217 -19.74 3.87 -17.18
CA PRO A 217 -18.41 4.23 -16.71
C PRO A 217 -18.47 4.79 -15.29
N LEU A 218 -17.48 4.45 -14.46
CA LEU A 218 -17.36 4.97 -13.09
C LEU A 218 -16.82 6.39 -13.14
N THR A 219 -17.70 7.39 -13.01
CA THR A 219 -17.31 8.80 -12.92
C THR A 219 -17.02 9.22 -11.48
N ALA A 220 -16.34 10.35 -11.29
CA ALA A 220 -16.07 10.90 -9.97
C ALA A 220 -17.36 11.19 -9.19
N GLU A 221 -18.43 11.63 -9.86
CA GLU A 221 -19.73 11.89 -9.25
C GLU A 221 -20.36 10.59 -8.74
N LYS A 222 -20.35 9.51 -9.55
CA LYS A 222 -20.87 8.19 -9.12
C LYS A 222 -20.09 7.63 -7.94
N PHE A 223 -18.75 7.77 -7.97
CA PHE A 223 -17.90 7.33 -6.89
C PHE A 223 -18.21 8.09 -5.59
N MET A 224 -18.27 9.42 -5.66
CA MET A 224 -18.53 10.28 -4.52
C MET A 224 -19.95 10.18 -3.97
N ASP A 225 -20.95 9.85 -4.79
CA ASP A 225 -22.34 9.69 -4.37
C ASP A 225 -22.49 8.64 -3.25
N ASN A 226 -21.75 7.53 -3.33
CA ASN A 226 -21.69 6.53 -2.26
C ASN A 226 -21.20 7.12 -0.94
N ILE A 227 -20.18 7.98 -1.00
CA ILE A 227 -19.60 8.64 0.18
C ILE A 227 -20.57 9.71 0.70
N TYR A 228 -21.21 10.50 -0.16
CA TYR A 228 -22.14 11.54 0.25
C TYR A 228 -23.37 10.98 0.96
N LYS A 229 -23.92 9.87 0.46
CA LYS A 229 -25.09 9.18 1.03
C LYS A 229 -24.82 8.46 2.36
N SER A 230 -23.56 8.26 2.73
CA SER A 230 -23.20 7.62 4.00
C SER A 230 -23.67 8.46 5.21
N SER A 231 -23.83 7.82 6.37
CA SER A 231 -24.24 8.50 7.60
C SER A 231 -23.21 9.55 8.06
N ASP A 232 -23.64 10.63 8.72
CA ASP A 232 -22.73 11.63 9.34
C ASP A 232 -21.81 11.07 10.43
N LYS A 233 -22.16 9.90 10.96
CA LYS A 233 -21.32 9.15 11.89
C LYS A 233 -20.14 8.48 11.19
N GLU A 234 -20.30 8.10 9.92
CA GLU A 234 -19.28 7.50 9.08
C GLU A 234 -18.37 8.59 8.52
N ARG A 235 -17.12 8.61 9.00
CA ARG A 235 -16.22 9.75 8.77
C ARG A 235 -14.91 9.37 8.11
N VAL A 236 -14.55 8.09 8.03
CA VAL A 236 -13.26 7.66 7.50
C VAL A 236 -13.51 6.64 6.39
N PHE A 237 -12.98 6.89 5.19
CA PHE A 237 -13.09 5.99 4.04
C PHE A 237 -11.67 5.61 3.64
N ASN A 238 -11.24 4.38 3.96
CA ASN A 238 -9.93 3.88 3.56
C ASN A 238 -10.12 3.09 2.26
N ILE A 239 -9.52 3.59 1.17
CA ILE A 239 -9.78 3.14 -0.19
C ILE A 239 -8.49 2.60 -0.80
#